data_AF-A0A970DCV5-F1
#
_entry.id   AF-A0A970DCV5-F1
#
_cell.length_a   1.000
_cell.length_b   1.000
_cell.length_c   1.000
_cell.angle_alpha   90.00
_cell.angle_beta   90.00
_cell.angle_gamma   90.00
#
_symmetry.space_group_name_H-M   'P 1'
#
loop_
_entity.id
_entity.type
_entity.pdbx_description
1 polymer ?
#
loop_
_entity_poly.entity_id
_entity_poly.type
_entity_poly.pdbx_seq_one_letter_code
_entity_poly.pdbx_strand_id
1 'polypeptide(L)'
;MVKICNKWVVFLSTTVLCLVLSLLAFNLNAYGKQLVEGSVIRVFLVEDYDQQLMMEKFQQIPGVTEAQFLSEEQVAKEFETIFGQPWIGVNDLPALVDLSVNLRQANAVVESVEQLTGIEYIAFHAQNLSSLSWMGAAFTWFSGVLFLLAIFLFSRSCLMILRGRNIACES
;
A
#
# COMPACT_ATOMS: atom_id res chain seq x y z
N MET A 1 1.61 -51.68 -5.70
CA MET A 1 1.88 -50.70 -4.62
C MET A 1 2.51 -49.39 -5.10
N VAL A 2 3.51 -49.39 -5.99
CA VAL A 2 4.25 -48.16 -6.40
C VAL A 2 3.37 -47.03 -7.01
N LYS A 3 2.34 -47.36 -7.81
CA LYS A 3 1.46 -46.36 -8.46
C LYS A 3 0.55 -45.60 -7.49
N ILE A 4 0.22 -46.16 -6.32
CA ILE A 4 -0.65 -45.52 -5.33
C ILE A 4 0.14 -44.49 -4.52
N CYS A 5 1.39 -44.81 -4.17
CA CYS A 5 2.30 -43.90 -3.47
C CYS A 5 2.53 -42.59 -4.25
N ASN A 6 2.70 -42.68 -5.58
CA ASN A 6 2.94 -41.52 -6.43
C ASN A 6 1.74 -40.54 -6.50
N LYS A 7 0.49 -41.04 -6.43
CA LYS A 7 -0.71 -40.17 -6.46
C LYS A 7 -0.85 -39.30 -5.21
N TRP A 8 -0.53 -39.86 -4.05
CA TRP A 8 -0.53 -39.13 -2.78
C TRP A 8 0.59 -38.09 -2.72
N VAL A 9 1.77 -38.41 -3.25
CA VAL A 9 2.88 -37.45 -3.37
C VAL A 9 2.51 -36.27 -4.27
N VAL A 10 1.88 -36.51 -5.42
CA VAL A 10 1.40 -35.44 -6.31
C VAL A 10 0.33 -34.58 -5.65
N PHE A 11 -0.61 -35.19 -4.92
CA PHE A 11 -1.64 -34.45 -4.19
C PHE A 11 -1.06 -33.59 -3.07
N LEU A 12 -0.16 -34.14 -2.27
CA LEU A 12 0.51 -33.43 -1.17
C LEU A 12 1.34 -32.26 -1.71
N SER A 13 2.14 -32.50 -2.76
CA SER A 13 2.93 -31.48 -3.43
C SER A 13 2.07 -30.35 -4.01
N THR A 14 0.95 -30.68 -4.65
CA THR A 14 0.05 -29.67 -5.23
C THR A 14 -0.65 -28.86 -4.13
N THR A 15 -1.03 -29.49 -3.03
CA THR A 15 -1.65 -28.80 -1.88
C THR A 15 -0.66 -27.83 -1.23
N VAL A 16 0.58 -28.24 -1.03
CA VAL A 16 1.66 -27.37 -0.52
C VAL A 16 1.90 -26.20 -1.47
N LEU A 17 1.96 -26.44 -2.78
CA LEU A 17 2.12 -25.37 -3.78
C LEU A 17 0.95 -24.37 -3.73
N CYS A 18 -0.29 -24.83 -3.62
CA CYS A 18 -1.46 -23.95 -3.49
C CYS A 18 -1.41 -23.10 -2.22
N LEU A 19 -0.97 -23.67 -1.10
CA LEU A 19 -0.77 -22.93 0.15
C LEU A 19 0.28 -21.84 0.00
N VAL A 20 1.44 -22.17 -0.58
CA VAL A 20 2.53 -21.19 -0.81
C VAL A 20 2.07 -20.06 -1.71
N LEU A 21 1.39 -20.37 -2.82
CA LEU A 21 0.86 -19.36 -3.74
C LEU A 21 -0.19 -18.46 -3.09
N SER A 22 -1.07 -19.03 -2.26
CA SER A 22 -2.09 -18.27 -1.53
C SER A 22 -1.46 -17.35 -0.48
N LEU A 23 -0.44 -17.83 0.25
CA LEU A 23 0.30 -17.02 1.21
C LEU A 23 1.05 -15.87 0.53
N LEU A 24 1.64 -16.14 -0.64
CA LEU A 24 2.33 -15.14 -1.44
C LEU A 24 1.35 -14.08 -1.95
N ALA A 25 0.19 -14.49 -2.46
CA ALA A 25 -0.87 -13.58 -2.90
C ALA A 25 -1.36 -12.67 -1.77
N PHE A 26 -1.53 -13.22 -0.56
CA PHE A 26 -1.95 -12.44 0.61
C PHE A 26 -0.89 -11.42 1.05
N ASN A 27 0.39 -11.83 1.06
CA ASN A 27 1.51 -10.94 1.38
C ASN A 27 1.64 -9.83 0.34
N LEU A 28 1.61 -10.14 -0.96
CA LEU A 28 1.69 -9.15 -2.04
C LEU A 28 0.56 -8.10 -1.94
N ASN A 29 -0.65 -8.54 -1.59
CA ASN A 29 -1.76 -7.63 -1.38
C ASN A 29 -1.58 -6.74 -0.13
N ALA A 30 -1.09 -7.31 0.99
CA ALA A 30 -0.79 -6.54 2.20
C ALA A 30 0.29 -5.48 1.96
N TYR A 31 1.40 -5.84 1.30
CA TYR A 31 2.45 -4.91 0.90
C TYR A 31 1.95 -3.85 -0.08
N GLY A 32 1.12 -4.25 -1.06
CA GLY A 32 0.49 -3.33 -2.00
C GLY A 32 -0.39 -2.29 -1.31
N LYS A 33 -1.14 -2.70 -0.26
CA LYS A 33 -1.93 -1.77 0.55
C LYS A 33 -1.07 -0.82 1.37
N GLN A 34 -0.01 -1.31 2.02
CA GLN A 34 0.89 -0.46 2.80
C GLN A 34 1.63 0.57 1.95
N LEU A 35 2.06 0.20 0.74
CA LEU A 35 2.68 1.14 -0.21
C LEU A 35 1.68 2.18 -0.72
N VAL A 36 0.37 1.86 -0.70
CA VAL A 36 -0.70 2.75 -1.16
C VAL A 36 -1.27 3.63 -0.04
N GLU A 37 -1.18 3.22 1.21
CA GLU A 37 -1.69 3.99 2.37
C GLU A 37 -0.67 5.01 2.91
N GLY A 38 0.59 4.97 2.44
CA GLY A 38 1.69 5.80 2.95
C GLY A 38 2.00 7.08 2.18
N SER A 39 1.12 7.61 1.32
CA SER A 39 1.42 8.87 0.63
C SER A 39 1.18 10.07 1.54
N VAL A 40 2.27 10.74 1.90
CA VAL A 40 2.27 11.98 2.67
C VAL A 40 2.40 13.16 1.70
N ILE A 41 1.46 14.10 1.79
CA ILE A 41 1.57 15.42 1.17
C ILE A 41 2.10 16.38 2.22
N ARG A 42 3.22 17.04 1.92
CA ARG A 42 3.80 18.02 2.83
C ARG A 42 3.36 19.42 2.42
N VAL A 43 2.72 20.12 3.34
CA VAL A 43 2.12 21.45 3.13
C VAL A 43 2.87 22.47 3.98
N PHE A 44 3.28 23.57 3.35
CA PHE A 44 3.96 24.69 3.97
C PHE A 44 2.94 25.81 4.17
N LEU A 45 2.87 26.34 5.38
CA LEU A 45 1.92 27.37 5.77
C LEU A 45 2.60 28.73 5.86
N VAL A 46 1.85 29.78 5.56
CA VAL A 46 2.29 31.18 5.76
C VAL A 46 2.42 31.48 7.25
N GLU A 47 3.27 32.42 7.65
CA GLU A 47 3.57 32.72 9.07
C GLU A 47 2.36 33.11 9.94
N ASP A 48 1.31 33.72 9.36
CA ASP A 48 0.12 34.21 10.08
C ASP A 48 -1.09 33.28 9.92
N TYR A 49 -0.92 32.00 10.23
CA TYR A 49 -1.95 30.97 10.11
C TYR A 49 -2.60 30.61 11.45
N ASP A 50 -3.90 30.32 11.42
CA ASP A 50 -4.60 29.70 12.56
C ASP A 50 -4.49 28.18 12.48
N GLN A 51 -3.71 27.59 13.38
CA GLN A 51 -3.45 26.15 13.43
C GLN A 51 -4.72 25.32 13.59
N GLN A 52 -5.67 25.74 14.43
CA GLN A 52 -6.90 24.98 14.68
C GLN A 52 -7.82 25.02 13.46
N LEU A 53 -7.97 26.20 12.87
CA LEU A 53 -8.80 26.39 11.68
C LEU A 53 -8.23 25.65 10.46
N MET A 54 -6.90 25.63 10.30
CA MET A 54 -6.25 24.87 9.23
C MET A 54 -6.39 23.36 9.43
N MET A 55 -6.24 22.86 10.65
CA MET A 55 -6.46 21.44 10.96
C MET A 55 -7.89 21.00 10.63
N GLU A 56 -8.88 21.81 11.02
CA GLU A 56 -10.29 21.53 10.70
C GLU A 56 -10.51 21.50 9.19
N LYS A 57 -9.97 22.48 8.46
CA LYS A 57 -10.04 22.51 6.99
C LYS A 57 -9.43 21.28 6.34
N PHE A 58 -8.25 20.83 6.78
CA PHE A 58 -7.60 19.64 6.24
C PHE A 58 -8.40 18.36 6.51
N GLN A 59 -8.98 18.23 7.70
CA GLN A 59 -9.82 17.07 8.04
C GLN A 59 -11.12 17.01 7.24
N GLN A 60 -11.60 18.15 6.74
CA GLN A 60 -12.79 18.22 5.89
C GLN A 60 -12.50 17.85 4.42
N ILE A 61 -11.24 17.76 4.00
CA ILE A 61 -10.89 17.42 2.62
C ILE A 61 -11.12 15.92 2.38
N PRO A 62 -11.98 15.55 1.41
CA PRO A 62 -12.16 14.14 1.06
C PRO A 62 -10.85 13.51 0.58
N GLY A 63 -10.44 12.43 1.24
CA GLY A 63 -9.22 11.69 0.90
C GLY A 63 -8.03 11.98 1.82
N VAL A 64 -8.14 12.95 2.71
CA VAL A 64 -7.23 13.09 3.86
C VAL A 64 -7.64 12.07 4.92
N THR A 65 -6.66 11.28 5.38
CA THR A 65 -6.84 10.23 6.39
C THR A 65 -6.34 10.72 7.75
N GLU A 66 -5.27 11.49 7.74
CA GLU A 66 -4.65 12.08 8.92
C GLU A 66 -3.95 13.38 8.52
N ALA A 67 -3.91 14.35 9.45
CA ALA A 67 -3.19 15.59 9.30
C ALA A 67 -2.40 15.84 10.58
N GLN A 68 -1.09 16.09 10.45
CA GLN A 68 -0.19 16.25 11.57
C GLN A 68 0.67 17.50 11.38
N PHE A 69 0.65 18.39 12.38
CA PHE A 69 1.62 19.47 12.47
C PHE A 69 2.97 18.95 12.95
N LEU A 70 4.02 19.31 12.24
CA LEU A 70 5.40 19.03 12.64
C LEU A 70 5.90 20.16 13.53
N SER A 71 6.52 19.81 14.67
CA SER A 71 7.22 20.80 15.48
C SER A 71 8.54 21.21 14.81
N GLU A 72 9.03 22.42 15.10
CA GLU A 72 10.32 22.89 14.59
C GLU A 72 11.46 21.90 14.90
N GLU A 73 11.45 21.30 16.08
CA GLU A 73 12.42 20.26 16.48
C GLU A 73 12.34 19.02 15.58
N GLN A 74 11.12 18.58 15.21
CA GLN A 74 10.93 17.44 14.32
C GLN A 74 11.44 17.76 12.92
N VAL A 75 11.13 18.95 12.40
CA VAL A 75 11.59 19.41 11.08
C VAL A 75 13.11 19.53 11.04
N ALA A 76 13.73 20.11 12.07
CA ALA A 76 15.18 20.23 12.16
C ALA A 76 15.86 18.85 12.19
N LYS A 77 15.29 17.88 12.90
CA LYS A 77 15.79 16.52 12.98
C LYS A 77 15.64 15.76 11.65
N GLU A 78 14.53 15.93 10.95
CA GLU A 78 14.36 15.38 9.60
C GLU A 78 15.36 15.98 8.62
N PHE A 79 15.59 17.29 8.69
CA PHE A 79 16.59 17.97 7.89
C PHE A 79 17.98 17.38 8.14
N GLU A 80 18.39 17.23 9.39
CA GLU A 80 19.67 16.61 9.74
C GLU A 80 19.77 15.17 9.23
N THR A 81 18.68 14.40 9.30
CA THR A 81 18.64 13.03 8.80
C THR A 81 18.85 12.95 7.29
N ILE A 82 18.26 13.89 6.53
CA ILE A 82 18.32 13.91 5.06
C ILE A 82 19.66 14.46 4.57
N PHE A 83 20.13 15.55 5.17
CA PHE A 83 21.28 16.32 4.68
C PHE A 83 22.57 16.06 5.45
N GLY A 84 22.53 15.28 6.54
CA GLY A 84 23.69 14.92 7.36
C GLY A 84 24.31 16.09 8.12
N GLN A 85 23.61 17.22 8.22
CA GLN A 85 24.07 18.43 8.89
C GLN A 85 22.91 19.08 9.66
N PRO A 86 23.16 19.60 10.87
CA PRO A 86 22.14 20.27 11.65
C PRO A 86 21.66 21.54 10.92
N TRP A 87 20.39 21.86 11.09
CA TRP A 87 19.84 23.12 10.59
C TRP A 87 20.51 24.30 11.29
N ILE A 88 21.14 25.18 10.52
CA ILE A 88 21.91 26.34 11.04
C ILE A 88 21.03 27.61 11.07
N GLY A 89 19.85 27.58 10.46
CA GLY A 89 18.91 28.71 10.42
C GLY A 89 18.24 28.91 11.77
N VAL A 90 18.58 30.02 12.42
CA VAL A 90 17.96 30.43 13.70
C VAL A 90 16.54 30.92 13.39
N ASN A 91 15.51 30.17 13.82
CA ASN A 91 14.10 30.58 13.94
C ASN A 91 13.22 30.81 12.68
N ASP A 92 13.63 30.42 11.47
CA ASP A 92 12.77 30.51 10.27
C ASP A 92 12.49 29.12 9.66
N LEU A 93 12.09 28.14 10.48
CA LEU A 93 11.56 26.89 9.94
C LEU A 93 10.09 27.13 9.55
N PRO A 94 9.71 26.95 8.28
CA PRO A 94 8.33 27.15 7.87
C PRO A 94 7.43 26.16 8.62
N ALA A 95 6.24 26.61 8.97
CA ALA A 95 5.24 25.75 9.59
C ALA A 95 4.82 24.67 8.59
N LEU A 96 4.94 23.41 9.02
CA LEU A 96 4.79 22.25 8.18
C LEU A 96 3.66 21.35 8.68
N VAL A 97 2.83 20.92 7.73
CA VAL A 97 1.78 19.93 7.96
C VAL A 97 1.98 18.76 7.00
N ASP A 98 2.07 17.58 7.58
CA ASP A 98 2.04 16.34 6.82
C ASP A 98 0.60 15.82 6.77
N LEU A 99 0.08 15.67 5.56
CA LEU A 99 -1.23 15.11 5.28
C LEU A 99 -1.07 13.69 4.76
N SER A 100 -1.51 12.70 5.53
CA SER A 100 -1.61 11.32 5.08
C SER A 100 -2.86 11.19 4.21
N VAL A 101 -2.68 10.89 2.93
CA VAL A 101 -3.78 10.84 1.97
C VAL A 101 -3.96 9.47 1.33
N ASN A 102 -5.18 9.19 0.88
CA ASN A 102 -5.41 8.08 -0.02
C ASN A 102 -4.79 8.39 -1.39
N LEU A 103 -3.84 7.56 -1.81
CA LEU A 103 -3.10 7.69 -3.07
C LEU A 103 -3.99 7.87 -4.31
N ARG A 104 -5.18 7.26 -4.33
CA ARG A 104 -6.13 7.40 -5.45
C ARG A 104 -6.77 8.79 -5.53
N GLN A 105 -6.84 9.48 -4.40
CA GLN A 105 -7.44 10.81 -4.25
C GLN A 105 -6.37 11.89 -4.06
N ALA A 106 -5.09 11.52 -3.98
CA ALA A 106 -3.99 12.44 -3.66
C ALA A 106 -3.96 13.68 -4.57
N ASN A 107 -4.14 13.52 -5.88
CA ASN A 107 -4.20 14.67 -6.80
C ASN A 107 -5.37 15.62 -6.49
N ALA A 108 -6.56 15.07 -6.22
CA ALA A 108 -7.74 15.86 -5.86
C ALA A 108 -7.56 16.54 -4.49
N VAL A 109 -6.86 15.89 -3.55
CA VAL A 109 -6.48 16.50 -2.28
C VAL A 109 -5.52 17.66 -2.52
N VAL A 110 -4.47 17.51 -3.34
CA VAL A 110 -3.56 18.60 -3.70
C VAL A 110 -4.33 19.79 -4.27
N GLU A 111 -5.19 19.55 -5.26
CA GLU A 111 -6.02 20.61 -5.87
C GLU A 111 -6.92 21.31 -4.84
N SER A 112 -7.46 20.57 -3.87
CA SER A 112 -8.29 21.13 -2.80
C SER A 112 -7.47 21.94 -1.80
N VAL A 113 -6.27 21.45 -1.46
CA VAL A 113 -5.32 22.11 -0.57
C VAL A 113 -4.85 23.41 -1.23
N GLU A 114 -4.46 23.41 -2.52
CA GLU A 114 -4.04 24.63 -3.26
C GLU A 114 -5.08 25.76 -3.23
N GLN A 115 -6.37 25.44 -3.09
CA GLN A 115 -7.45 26.43 -3.01
C GLN A 115 -7.62 27.04 -1.61
N LEU A 116 -6.97 26.48 -0.58
CA LEU A 116 -7.05 27.00 0.77
C LEU A 116 -6.18 28.24 0.95
N THR A 117 -6.76 29.27 1.57
CA THR A 117 -6.02 30.45 2.03
C THR A 117 -5.10 30.09 3.20
N GLY A 118 -3.86 30.55 3.17
CA GLY A 118 -2.87 30.32 4.24
C GLY A 118 -1.81 29.27 3.90
N ILE A 119 -1.76 28.81 2.65
CA ILE A 119 -0.79 27.84 2.15
C ILE A 119 0.22 28.57 1.27
N GLU A 120 1.50 28.39 1.57
CA GLU A 120 2.60 28.98 0.83
C GLU A 120 3.09 28.05 -0.29
N TYR A 121 3.26 26.76 0.02
CA TYR A 121 3.78 25.77 -0.91
C TYR A 121 3.31 24.37 -0.56
N ILE A 122 3.19 23.50 -1.56
CA ILE A 122 2.84 22.09 -1.38
C ILE A 122 3.93 21.25 -2.02
N ALA A 123 4.66 20.50 -1.22
CA ALA A 123 5.60 19.51 -1.70
C ALA A 123 4.87 18.19 -1.97
N PHE A 124 4.52 17.98 -3.23
CA PHE A 124 3.89 16.75 -3.70
C PHE A 124 4.64 16.15 -4.90
N HIS A 125 5.22 14.96 -4.73
CA HIS A 125 5.93 14.24 -5.79
C HIS A 125 4.97 13.41 -6.65
N ALA A 126 4.14 14.08 -7.44
CA ALA A 126 3.12 13.45 -8.29
C ALA A 126 3.67 12.39 -9.27
N GLN A 127 4.89 12.59 -9.78
CA GLN A 127 5.51 11.69 -10.77
C GLN A 127 5.75 10.27 -10.25
N ASN A 128 5.97 10.09 -8.95
CA ASN A 128 6.19 8.76 -8.36
C ASN A 128 4.87 8.07 -7.98
N LEU A 129 3.80 8.82 -7.71
CA LEU A 129 2.54 8.29 -7.19
C LEU A 129 1.68 7.62 -8.27
N SER A 130 1.65 8.18 -9.49
CA SER A 130 1.07 7.48 -10.64
C SER A 130 1.74 6.12 -10.84
N SER A 131 3.05 6.05 -10.61
CA SER A 131 3.82 4.82 -10.67
C SER A 131 3.46 3.82 -9.55
N LEU A 132 3.27 4.29 -8.33
CA LEU A 132 2.83 3.48 -7.19
C LEU A 132 1.39 2.97 -7.35
N SER A 133 0.51 3.75 -7.95
CA SER A 133 -0.90 3.38 -8.13
C SER A 133 -1.09 2.19 -9.08
N TRP A 134 -0.33 2.13 -10.19
CA TRP A 134 -0.38 0.99 -11.10
C TRP A 134 0.28 -0.25 -10.49
N MET A 135 1.30 -0.07 -9.64
CA MET A 135 1.91 -1.18 -8.91
C MET A 135 0.91 -1.83 -7.95
N GLY A 136 0.16 -1.04 -7.18
CA GLY A 136 -0.91 -1.56 -6.31
C GLY A 136 -2.01 -2.31 -7.08
N ALA A 137 -2.42 -1.77 -8.23
CA ALA A 137 -3.38 -2.45 -9.12
C ALA A 137 -2.80 -3.75 -9.70
N ALA A 138 -1.53 -3.74 -10.12
CA ALA A 138 -0.83 -4.92 -10.62
C ALA A 138 -0.72 -6.01 -9.54
N PHE A 139 -0.35 -5.66 -8.31
CA PHE A 139 -0.29 -6.62 -7.20
C PHE A 139 -1.66 -7.25 -6.90
N THR A 140 -2.74 -6.46 -6.95
CA THR A 140 -4.10 -6.97 -6.79
C THR A 140 -4.46 -7.94 -7.92
N TRP A 141 -4.09 -7.60 -9.15
CA TRP A 141 -4.36 -8.45 -10.31
C TRP A 141 -3.55 -9.77 -10.28
N PHE A 142 -2.24 -9.69 -9.98
CA PHE A 142 -1.37 -10.86 -9.84
C PHE A 142 -1.83 -11.77 -8.70
N SER A 143 -2.20 -11.23 -7.55
CA SER A 143 -2.72 -12.02 -6.43
C SER A 143 -4.02 -12.74 -6.79
N GLY A 144 -4.93 -12.08 -7.52
CA GLY A 144 -6.15 -12.70 -8.05
C GLY A 144 -5.87 -13.85 -9.04
N VAL A 145 -4.94 -13.65 -9.96
CA VAL A 145 -4.52 -14.70 -10.92
C VAL A 145 -3.92 -15.90 -10.19
N LEU A 146 -3.02 -15.67 -9.22
CA LEU A 146 -2.42 -16.74 -8.42
C LEU A 146 -3.48 -17.54 -7.64
N PHE A 147 -4.47 -16.86 -7.09
CA PHE A 147 -5.56 -17.52 -6.36
C PHE A 147 -6.42 -18.41 -7.28
N LEU A 148 -6.76 -17.93 -8.47
CA LEU A 148 -7.48 -18.75 -9.48
C LEU A 148 -6.65 -19.96 -9.93
N LEU A 149 -5.34 -19.80 -10.09
CA LEU A 149 -4.42 -20.87 -10.44
C LEU A 149 -4.38 -21.95 -9.35
N ALA A 150 -4.36 -21.54 -8.07
CA ALA A 150 -4.44 -22.46 -6.93
C ALA A 150 -5.75 -23.25 -6.93
N ILE A 151 -6.90 -22.60 -7.15
CA ILE A 151 -8.20 -23.28 -7.24
C ILE A 151 -8.21 -24.29 -8.40
N PHE A 152 -7.69 -23.91 -9.56
CA PHE A 152 -7.64 -24.78 -10.73
C PHE A 152 -6.77 -26.02 -10.49
N LEU A 153 -5.58 -25.86 -9.92
CA LEU A 153 -4.67 -26.96 -9.58
C LEU A 153 -5.26 -27.89 -8.51
N PHE A 154 -5.94 -27.32 -7.52
CA PHE A 154 -6.65 -28.08 -6.50
C PHE A 154 -7.81 -28.90 -7.09
N SER A 155 -8.65 -28.27 -7.93
CA SER A 155 -9.75 -28.94 -8.63
C SER A 155 -9.28 -30.13 -9.47
N ARG A 156 -8.20 -29.94 -10.25
CA ARG A 156 -7.61 -31.04 -11.04
C ARG A 156 -7.08 -32.17 -10.17
N SER A 157 -6.45 -31.84 -9.05
CA SER A 157 -5.93 -32.82 -8.10
C SER A 157 -7.05 -33.66 -7.46
N CYS A 158 -8.15 -33.02 -7.05
CA CYS A 158 -9.34 -33.72 -6.56
C CYS A 158 -9.95 -34.65 -7.61
N LEU A 159 -10.08 -34.18 -8.86
CA LEU A 159 -10.66 -34.97 -9.94
C LEU A 159 -9.81 -36.22 -10.28
N MET A 160 -8.48 -36.11 -10.20
CA MET A 160 -7.58 -37.26 -10.36
C MET A 160 -7.75 -38.31 -9.25
N ILE A 161 -7.97 -37.89 -8.01
CA ILE A 161 -8.23 -38.82 -6.89
C ILE A 161 -9.57 -39.52 -7.07
N LEU A 162 -10.63 -38.78 -7.43
CA LEU A 162 -11.97 -39.34 -7.65
C LEU A 162 -11.98 -40.36 -8.80
N ARG A 163 -11.37 -40.02 -9.95
CA ARG A 163 -11.21 -40.98 -11.06
C ARG A 163 -10.36 -42.19 -10.66
N GLY A 164 -9.35 -41.98 -9.80
CA GLY A 164 -8.53 -43.07 -9.27
C GLY A 164 -9.28 -44.03 -8.34
N ARG A 165 -10.27 -43.54 -7.58
CA ARG A 165 -11.12 -44.38 -6.70
C ARG A 165 -12.14 -45.20 -7.49
N ASN A 166 -12.80 -44.62 -8.50
CA ASN A 166 -13.83 -45.35 -9.27
C ASN A 166 -13.26 -46.58 -9.99
N ILE A 167 -12.04 -46.48 -10.55
CA ILE A 167 -11.39 -47.61 -11.23
C ILE A 167 -11.04 -48.77 -10.27
N ALA A 168 -10.80 -48.47 -8.98
CA ALA A 168 -10.45 -49.48 -7.98
C ALA A 168 -11.68 -50.20 -7.36
N CYS A 169 -12.90 -49.71 -7.61
CA CYS A 169 -14.14 -50.34 -7.14
C CYS A 169 -14.79 -51.24 -8.19
N GLU A 170 -14.37 -51.16 -9.47
CA GLU A 170 -14.85 -52.01 -10.57
C GLU A 170 -13.95 -53.22 -10.88
N SER A 171 -12.80 -53.35 -10.20
CA SER A 171 -11.86 -54.47 -10.30
C SER A 171 -11.92 -55.37 -9.08
#